data_AF-A0AAV9AWF2-F1
#
_entry.id   AF-A0AAV9AWF2-F1
#
_cell.length_a   1.000
_cell.length_b   1.000
_cell.length_c   1.000
_cell.angle_alpha   90.00
_cell.angle_beta   90.00
_cell.angle_gamma   90.00
#
_symmetry.space_group_name_H-M   'P 1'
#
loop_
_entity.id
_entity.type
_entity.pdbx_description
1 polymer ?
#
loop_
_entity_poly.entity_id
_entity_poly.type
_entity_poly.pdbx_seq_one_letter_code
_entity_poly.pdbx_strand_id
1 'polypeptide(L)'
;MASLIFCSFAQINPNANHKQASTKKNDISFYNSISYHPQRGISKDLHLTHEDDYMENIKKVRNMLCSGEDSFESLVTIDALQRLGIDYHFEEEIRNILTSVYNNIGGVHNDKGDVFKKFVNQEGNFELSPKEDVGGMLELYEASYLNIGEDILDKAKDFSGQYLKDMMKHSEERQTWEHISHTLKYPFHTSVIRHHSEYHLNRYRGGSCMNKALEELASLDLNMVRSLHQKEVQAVSRWWKDLGLAQELKFARDEPLKWFMWPMVALPDPRFSRCRIEITKPIALLYIIDDIFDVCGSLDELILFTQAINRWDTTMIDSLPRYMKICYMSLYNITNEIAYYVFKEHGWNPIGSIQRADENQDGFDGSYLEYYLKENPNLSSENGRKHVKRMISDAWKGLNKECFFPEPFSRCFAQANLNGARMVRVMYDYDGDHRLLDHKKQVDSLRN
;
A
#
# COMPACT_ATOMS: atom_id res chain seq x y z
N MET A 1 -9.37 11.20 -7.43
CA MET A 1 -7.99 11.08 -6.93
C MET A 1 -7.53 9.63 -6.76
N ALA A 2 -8.26 8.74 -6.06
CA ALA A 2 -7.94 7.31 -6.04
C ALA A 2 -8.04 6.66 -7.44
N SER A 3 -8.94 7.12 -8.31
CA SER A 3 -9.05 6.63 -9.70
C SER A 3 -7.83 6.96 -10.58
N LEU A 4 -7.07 8.01 -10.27
CA LEU A 4 -5.92 8.46 -11.06
C LEU A 4 -4.64 7.68 -10.71
N ILE A 5 -4.47 7.21 -9.47
CA ILE A 5 -3.31 6.40 -9.09
C ILE A 5 -3.40 5.00 -9.74
N PHE A 6 -4.61 4.47 -9.96
CA PHE A 6 -4.77 3.12 -10.52
C PHE A 6 -4.65 3.08 -12.05
N CYS A 7 -5.14 4.09 -12.78
CA CYS A 7 -5.00 4.13 -14.24
C CYS A 7 -3.55 4.41 -14.69
N SER A 8 -2.77 5.21 -13.96
CA SER A 8 -1.44 5.62 -14.41
C SER A 8 -0.33 4.57 -14.21
N PHE A 9 -0.51 3.58 -13.33
CA PHE A 9 0.56 2.59 -13.05
C PHE A 9 0.54 1.33 -13.90
N ALA A 10 -0.55 1.06 -14.64
CA ALA A 10 -0.60 -0.04 -15.60
C ALA A 10 0.34 0.14 -16.82
N GLN A 11 0.93 1.33 -17.01
CA GLN A 11 1.52 1.77 -18.28
C GLN A 11 3.06 1.84 -18.31
N ILE A 12 3.79 1.13 -17.42
CA ILE A 12 5.26 1.09 -17.44
C ILE A 12 5.79 -0.26 -17.96
N ASN A 13 5.57 -0.62 -19.24
CA ASN A 13 6.53 -1.43 -20.00
C ASN A 13 6.33 -1.38 -21.54
N PRO A 14 7.27 -0.78 -22.31
CA PRO A 14 7.24 -0.78 -23.77
C PRO A 14 7.81 -2.06 -24.44
N ASN A 15 8.24 -3.08 -23.68
CA ASN A 15 8.87 -4.31 -24.22
C ASN A 15 8.17 -5.62 -23.83
N ALA A 16 6.96 -5.56 -23.25
CA ALA A 16 6.12 -6.75 -23.24
C ALA A 16 5.66 -6.97 -24.69
N ASN A 17 6.37 -7.84 -25.41
CA ASN A 17 5.83 -8.42 -26.64
C ASN A 17 4.37 -8.77 -26.36
N HIS A 18 3.43 -8.19 -27.11
CA HIS A 18 2.02 -8.58 -27.19
C HIS A 18 1.88 -10.00 -27.76
N LYS A 19 2.63 -10.96 -27.21
CA LYS A 19 2.35 -12.38 -27.33
C LYS A 19 1.40 -12.67 -26.20
N GLN A 20 0.14 -12.94 -26.58
CA GLN A 20 -0.89 -13.60 -25.79
C GLN A 20 -0.36 -14.01 -24.42
N ALA A 21 -0.66 -13.21 -23.40
CA ALA A 21 -0.57 -13.71 -22.04
C ALA A 21 -1.47 -14.94 -22.03
N SER A 22 -0.87 -16.13 -22.10
CA SER A 22 -1.60 -17.37 -21.89
C SER A 22 -2.22 -17.21 -20.51
N THR A 23 -3.53 -17.03 -20.47
CA THR A 23 -4.33 -17.03 -19.26
C THR A 23 -4.11 -18.38 -18.59
N LYS A 24 -3.10 -18.47 -17.74
CA LYS A 24 -3.07 -19.50 -16.71
C LYS A 24 -4.22 -19.16 -15.78
N LYS A 25 -5.39 -19.71 -16.10
CA LYS A 25 -6.51 -19.81 -15.18
C LYS A 25 -5.95 -20.34 -13.87
N ASN A 26 -6.04 -19.55 -12.81
CA ASN A 26 -5.81 -20.10 -11.48
C ASN A 26 -6.88 -21.16 -11.24
N ASP A 27 -6.43 -22.34 -10.86
CA ASP A 27 -7.23 -23.56 -10.79
C ASP A 27 -8.41 -23.36 -9.82
N ILE A 28 -9.64 -23.50 -10.35
CA ILE A 28 -10.90 -23.38 -9.59
C ILE A 28 -10.96 -24.38 -8.42
N SER A 29 -10.11 -25.43 -8.45
CA SER A 29 -9.94 -26.40 -7.37
C SER A 29 -9.44 -25.78 -6.06
N PHE A 30 -8.70 -24.66 -6.09
CA PHE A 30 -8.22 -23.96 -4.90
C PHE A 30 -9.38 -23.36 -4.07
N TYR A 31 -10.41 -22.82 -4.72
CA TYR A 31 -11.54 -22.20 -4.01
C TYR A 31 -12.45 -23.23 -3.32
N ASN A 32 -12.39 -24.50 -3.74
CA ASN A 32 -13.22 -25.57 -3.20
C ASN A 32 -12.54 -26.35 -2.05
N SER A 33 -11.24 -26.19 -1.81
CA SER A 33 -10.52 -26.91 -0.74
C SER A 33 -10.67 -26.28 0.65
N ILE A 34 -11.24 -25.07 0.73
CA ILE A 34 -11.46 -24.35 1.97
C ILE A 34 -12.89 -24.61 2.44
N SER A 35 -13.08 -25.70 3.18
CA SER A 35 -14.38 -26.11 3.74
C SER A 35 -14.86 -25.10 4.78
N TYR A 36 -16.07 -24.55 4.60
CA TYR A 36 -16.73 -23.64 5.54
C TYR A 36 -17.81 -24.37 6.34
N HIS A 37 -17.80 -24.17 7.67
CA HIS A 37 -18.96 -24.40 8.53
C HIS A 37 -19.63 -23.05 8.87
N PRO A 38 -20.96 -22.93 8.76
CA PRO A 38 -21.65 -21.67 9.00
C PRO A 38 -21.88 -21.45 10.49
N GLN A 39 -21.41 -20.32 11.03
CA GLN A 39 -22.01 -19.72 12.23
C GLN A 39 -21.71 -18.22 12.42
N ARG A 40 -22.60 -17.61 13.20
CA ARG A 40 -22.83 -16.20 13.48
C ARG A 40 -21.68 -15.54 14.26
N GLY A 41 -21.37 -14.28 13.92
CA GLY A 41 -20.61 -13.37 14.78
C GLY A 41 -19.10 -13.52 14.66
N ILE A 42 -18.48 -12.58 13.94
CA ILE A 42 -17.06 -12.50 13.60
C ILE A 42 -16.12 -12.46 14.82
N SER A 43 -16.64 -12.32 16.04
CA SER A 43 -15.89 -12.21 17.29
C SER A 43 -15.65 -13.52 18.05
N LYS A 44 -16.26 -14.67 17.73
CA LYS A 44 -16.21 -15.83 18.66
C LYS A 44 -15.23 -16.97 18.35
N ASP A 45 -14.90 -17.22 17.08
CA ASP A 45 -14.22 -18.50 16.74
C ASP A 45 -12.68 -18.49 16.86
N LEU A 46 -12.04 -17.32 16.95
CA LEU A 46 -10.58 -17.22 17.23
C LEU A 46 -10.29 -16.61 18.63
N HIS A 47 -11.28 -15.97 19.25
CA HIS A 47 -11.10 -15.20 20.48
C HIS A 47 -11.05 -16.07 21.75
N LEU A 48 -11.66 -17.25 21.79
CA LEU A 48 -11.92 -17.90 23.09
C LEU A 48 -10.70 -18.49 23.83
N THR A 49 -9.51 -18.61 23.23
CA THR A 49 -8.35 -19.21 23.94
C THR A 49 -7.27 -18.22 24.37
N HIS A 50 -7.13 -17.07 23.69
CA HIS A 50 -6.04 -16.11 23.95
C HIS A 50 -6.49 -14.64 23.95
N GLU A 51 -7.81 -14.35 23.92
CA GLU A 51 -8.30 -12.96 23.98
C GLU A 51 -7.92 -12.27 25.28
N ASP A 52 -7.97 -12.99 26.41
CA ASP A 52 -7.54 -12.47 27.70
C ASP A 52 -6.05 -12.10 27.67
N ASP A 53 -5.20 -12.98 27.12
CA ASP A 53 -3.75 -12.72 26.98
C ASP A 53 -3.48 -11.54 26.02
N TYR A 54 -4.22 -11.44 24.93
CA TYR A 54 -4.11 -10.33 23.97
C TYR A 54 -4.44 -8.98 24.63
N MET A 55 -5.58 -8.91 25.31
CA MET A 55 -6.03 -7.70 26.00
C MET A 55 -5.11 -7.33 27.18
N GLU A 56 -4.60 -8.33 27.89
CA GLU A 56 -3.66 -8.13 28.98
C GLU A 56 -2.31 -7.60 28.46
N ASN A 57 -1.81 -8.15 27.36
CA ASN A 57 -0.56 -7.66 26.76
C ASN A 57 -0.70 -6.24 26.19
N ILE A 58 -1.86 -5.88 25.61
CA ILE A 58 -2.15 -4.48 25.26
C ILE A 58 -2.02 -3.56 26.48
N LYS A 59 -2.59 -3.93 27.64
CA LYS A 59 -2.48 -3.11 28.87
C LYS A 59 -1.04 -2.99 29.35
N LYS A 60 -0.28 -4.09 29.35
CA LYS A 60 1.13 -4.09 29.76
C LYS A 60 1.99 -3.19 28.86
N VAL A 61 1.81 -3.29 27.54
CA VAL A 61 2.53 -2.42 26.58
C VAL A 61 2.12 -0.97 26.74
N ARG A 62 0.83 -0.67 26.96
CA ARG A 62 0.36 0.69 27.25
C ARG A 62 1.02 1.26 28.51
N ASN A 63 1.05 0.50 29.60
CA ASN A 63 1.69 0.94 30.85
C ASN A 63 3.19 1.18 30.64
N MET A 64 3.86 0.34 29.85
CA MET A 64 5.27 0.53 29.48
C MET A 64 5.47 1.88 28.76
N LEU A 65 4.64 2.20 27.77
CA LEU A 65 4.69 3.47 27.03
C LEU A 65 4.45 4.68 27.95
N CYS A 66 3.54 4.58 28.93
CA CYS A 66 3.27 5.65 29.88
C CYS A 66 4.37 5.84 30.95
N SER A 67 5.15 4.80 31.23
CA SER A 67 6.21 4.83 32.26
C SER A 67 7.59 5.28 31.75
N GLY A 68 7.75 5.48 30.44
CA GLY A 68 9.03 5.85 29.84
C GLY A 68 9.50 7.25 30.25
N GLU A 69 10.59 7.33 31.02
CA GLU A 69 11.26 8.59 31.36
C GLU A 69 12.26 9.03 30.26
N ASP A 70 12.74 8.10 29.43
CA ASP A 70 13.70 8.35 28.35
C ASP A 70 12.98 8.55 27.00
N SER A 71 13.17 9.73 26.39
CA SER A 71 12.60 10.07 25.09
C SER A 71 13.16 9.21 23.96
N PHE A 72 14.41 8.74 24.05
CA PHE A 72 15.03 7.95 23.00
C PHE A 72 14.51 6.50 22.98
N GLU A 73 14.53 5.81 24.12
CA GLU A 73 13.94 4.45 24.24
C GLU A 73 12.44 4.44 23.89
N SER A 74 11.73 5.52 24.20
CA SER A 74 10.34 5.69 23.78
C SER A 74 10.19 5.74 22.26
N LEU A 75 11.07 6.47 21.54
CA LEU A 75 11.07 6.49 20.07
C LEU A 75 11.40 5.12 19.47
N VAL A 76 12.37 4.40 20.03
CA VAL A 76 12.73 3.03 19.59
C VAL A 76 11.54 2.07 19.76
N THR A 77 10.80 2.20 20.86
CA THR A 77 9.59 1.41 21.11
C THR A 77 8.48 1.75 20.11
N ILE A 78 8.27 3.03 19.80
CA ILE A 78 7.30 3.47 18.79
C ILE A 78 7.65 2.92 17.41
N ASP A 79 8.92 3.01 17.01
CA ASP A 79 9.42 2.45 15.75
C ASP A 79 9.15 0.93 15.67
N ALA A 80 9.40 0.21 16.76
CA ALA A 80 9.07 -1.22 16.84
C ALA A 80 7.56 -1.48 16.69
N LEU A 81 6.69 -0.74 17.38
CA LEU A 81 5.23 -0.87 17.26
C LEU A 81 4.75 -0.67 15.82
N GLN A 82 5.27 0.36 15.14
CA GLN A 82 4.92 0.68 13.76
C GLN A 82 5.44 -0.38 12.77
N ARG A 83 6.68 -0.86 12.94
CA ARG A 83 7.27 -1.91 12.10
C ARG A 83 6.63 -3.28 12.29
N LEU A 84 6.10 -3.55 13.49
CA LEU A 84 5.31 -4.75 13.79
C LEU A 84 3.85 -4.61 13.30
N GLY A 85 3.41 -3.39 12.98
CA GLY A 85 2.06 -3.11 12.49
C GLY A 85 0.97 -3.24 13.55
N ILE A 86 1.30 -2.91 14.81
CA ILE A 86 0.40 -2.97 15.97
C ILE A 86 0.21 -1.60 16.65
N ASP A 87 0.71 -0.55 16.03
CA ASP A 87 0.63 0.84 16.49
C ASP A 87 -0.80 1.38 16.60
N TYR A 88 -1.74 0.81 15.84
CA TYR A 88 -3.16 1.17 15.88
C TYR A 88 -3.84 0.93 17.24
N HIS A 89 -3.21 0.16 18.14
CA HIS A 89 -3.67 0.00 19.54
C HIS A 89 -3.24 1.14 20.47
N PHE A 90 -2.27 1.95 20.03
CA PHE A 90 -1.53 2.90 20.88
C PHE A 90 -1.46 4.31 20.26
N GLU A 91 -2.40 4.66 19.38
CA GLU A 91 -2.39 5.94 18.64
C GLU A 91 -2.30 7.16 19.58
N GLU A 92 -2.98 7.10 20.73
CA GLU A 92 -3.00 8.20 21.70
C GLU A 92 -1.66 8.33 22.43
N GLU A 93 -1.11 7.22 22.89
CA GLU A 93 0.17 7.15 23.60
C GLU A 93 1.31 7.60 22.68
N ILE A 94 1.35 7.09 21.44
CA ILE A 94 2.31 7.48 20.41
C ILE A 94 2.25 8.99 20.18
N ARG A 95 1.04 9.55 19.99
CA ARG A 95 0.84 10.99 19.78
C ARG A 95 1.36 11.80 20.97
N ASN A 96 1.06 11.39 22.19
CA ASN A 96 1.50 12.09 23.41
C ASN A 96 3.02 12.08 23.55
N ILE A 97 3.67 10.93 23.32
CA ILE A 97 5.14 10.80 23.37
C ILE A 97 5.78 11.68 22.30
N LEU A 98 5.36 11.57 21.04
CA LEU A 98 5.92 12.36 19.94
C LEU A 98 5.75 13.87 20.17
N THR A 99 4.63 14.29 20.74
CA THR A 99 4.39 15.71 21.10
C THR A 99 5.35 16.16 22.20
N SER A 100 5.57 15.33 23.23
CA SER A 100 6.54 15.63 24.30
C SER A 100 7.96 15.75 23.75
N VAL A 101 8.39 14.78 22.93
CA VAL A 101 9.70 14.80 22.27
C VAL A 101 9.88 16.05 21.40
N TYR A 102 8.88 16.37 20.58
CA TYR A 102 8.91 17.56 19.73
C TYR A 102 9.06 18.85 20.54
N ASN A 103 8.31 18.98 21.64
CA ASN A 103 8.39 20.14 22.52
C ASN A 103 9.75 20.23 23.24
N ASN A 104 10.29 19.10 23.69
CA ASN A 104 11.58 19.02 24.39
C ASN A 104 12.77 19.36 23.48
N ILE A 105 12.68 19.05 22.18
CA ILE A 105 13.70 19.42 21.17
C ILE A 105 13.59 20.91 20.77
N GLY A 106 12.62 21.66 21.35
CA GLY A 106 12.53 23.11 21.24
C GLY A 106 11.51 23.61 20.21
N GLY A 107 10.37 22.93 20.09
CA GLY A 107 9.25 23.30 19.21
C GLY A 107 8.98 24.81 19.15
N VAL A 108 8.93 25.35 17.92
CA VAL A 108 8.62 26.74 17.52
C VAL A 108 9.64 27.83 17.93
N HIS A 109 10.56 27.60 18.87
CA HIS A 109 11.59 28.60 19.22
C HIS A 109 12.95 28.42 18.50
N ASN A 110 13.11 27.38 17.68
CA ASN A 110 14.23 27.29 16.75
C ASN A 110 13.80 27.68 15.32
N ASP A 111 13.78 28.99 15.10
CA ASP A 111 13.99 29.65 13.80
C ASP A 111 15.45 29.42 13.28
N LYS A 112 16.07 28.27 13.58
CA LYS A 112 17.51 28.02 13.39
C LYS A 112 17.80 26.62 12.84
N GLY A 113 17.42 26.43 11.58
CA GLY A 113 18.09 25.48 10.68
C GLY A 113 17.55 24.05 10.69
N ASP A 114 17.32 23.57 9.48
CA ASP A 114 17.29 22.15 9.10
C ASP A 114 18.28 21.31 9.93
N VAL A 115 17.72 20.33 10.66
CA VAL A 115 18.38 19.53 11.71
C VAL A 115 19.59 18.77 11.16
N PHE A 116 19.62 18.54 9.85
CA PHE A 116 20.70 17.86 9.16
C PHE A 116 21.88 18.78 8.80
N LYS A 117 21.72 20.11 8.87
CA LYS A 117 22.79 21.06 8.56
C LYS A 117 24.02 20.94 9.47
N LYS A 118 23.87 20.37 10.67
CA LYS A 118 25.00 20.09 11.57
C LYS A 118 25.90 18.95 11.06
N PHE A 119 25.45 18.19 10.07
CA PHE A 119 26.17 17.06 9.48
C PHE A 119 26.71 17.34 8.07
N VAL A 120 26.54 18.57 7.58
CA VAL A 120 27.05 18.97 6.27
C VAL A 120 28.16 20.01 6.41
N ASN A 121 29.11 19.97 5.48
CA ASN A 121 30.21 20.92 5.41
C ASN A 121 29.75 22.27 4.82
N GLN A 122 30.69 23.21 4.68
CA GLN A 122 30.41 24.54 4.11
C GLN A 122 29.93 24.50 2.65
N GLU A 123 30.25 23.43 1.92
CA GLU A 123 29.81 23.18 0.55
C GLU A 123 28.41 22.52 0.49
N GLY A 124 27.82 22.19 1.64
CA GLY A 124 26.53 21.52 1.76
C GLY A 124 26.59 20.03 1.42
N ASN A 125 27.75 19.39 1.56
CA ASN A 125 27.95 17.95 1.41
C ASN A 125 28.02 17.29 2.80
N PHE A 126 27.44 16.11 2.96
CA PHE A 126 27.53 15.36 4.21
C PHE A 126 28.99 14.96 4.48
N GLU A 127 29.52 15.43 5.61
CA GLU A 127 30.87 15.12 6.11
C GLU A 127 30.74 14.56 7.52
N LEU A 128 30.35 13.29 7.60
CA LEU A 128 30.51 12.53 8.84
C LEU A 128 31.88 11.85 8.80
N SER A 129 32.44 11.52 9.97
CA SER A 129 33.49 10.50 10.09
C SER A 129 32.78 9.14 10.06
N PRO A 130 32.49 8.55 8.89
CA PRO A 130 31.39 7.61 8.77
C PRO A 130 31.79 6.22 9.25
N LYS A 131 33.07 5.95 9.51
CA LYS A 131 33.65 4.60 9.49
C LYS A 131 33.10 3.62 10.53
N GLU A 132 32.29 4.05 11.51
CA GLU A 132 31.86 3.17 12.61
C GLU A 132 30.35 3.23 12.97
N ASP A 133 29.56 4.20 12.49
CA ASP A 133 28.13 4.30 12.86
C ASP A 133 27.19 3.83 11.75
N VAL A 134 27.07 2.51 11.60
CA VAL A 134 26.12 1.89 10.66
C VAL A 134 24.67 2.18 11.05
N GLY A 135 24.37 2.24 12.36
CA GLY A 135 23.03 2.49 12.89
C GLY A 135 22.52 3.86 12.47
N GLY A 136 23.29 4.92 12.72
CA GLY A 136 22.95 6.28 12.31
C GLY A 136 22.78 6.43 10.79
N MET A 137 23.54 5.68 9.98
CA MET A 137 23.39 5.69 8.53
C MET A 137 22.10 5.01 8.05
N LEU A 138 21.67 3.95 8.71
CA LEU A 138 20.38 3.31 8.44
C LEU A 138 19.22 4.26 8.76
N GLU A 139 19.27 4.91 9.92
CA GLU A 139 18.23 5.88 10.33
C GLU A 139 18.20 7.11 9.42
N LEU A 140 19.37 7.63 9.01
CA LEU A 140 19.45 8.73 8.05
C LEU A 140 18.87 8.34 6.69
N TYR A 141 19.16 7.12 6.24
CA TYR A 141 18.61 6.61 4.99
C TYR A 141 17.09 6.49 5.05
N GLU A 142 16.54 5.91 6.13
CA GLU A 142 15.09 5.78 6.33
C GLU A 142 14.40 7.16 6.43
N ALA A 143 14.96 8.07 7.23
CA ALA A 143 14.42 9.42 7.40
C ALA A 143 14.41 10.21 6.07
N SER A 144 15.38 9.98 5.19
CA SER A 144 15.46 10.66 3.89
C SER A 144 14.25 10.38 2.98
N TYR A 145 13.51 9.29 3.19
CA TYR A 145 12.30 8.99 2.43
C TYR A 145 11.09 9.83 2.83
N LEU A 146 11.14 10.54 3.97
CA LEU A 146 10.11 11.48 4.40
C LEU A 146 10.22 12.84 3.70
N ASN A 147 11.14 13.00 2.74
CA ASN A 147 11.37 14.25 2.02
C ASN A 147 10.08 14.81 1.39
N ILE A 148 9.84 16.11 1.58
CA ILE A 148 8.71 16.87 1.00
C ILE A 148 9.13 17.88 -0.09
N GLY A 149 10.40 17.87 -0.48
CA GLY A 149 10.98 18.83 -1.45
C GLY A 149 12.28 19.51 -0.98
N GLU A 150 12.91 18.98 0.07
CA GLU A 150 14.15 19.51 0.66
C GLU A 150 15.37 18.85 0.01
N ASP A 151 16.24 19.65 -0.61
CA ASP A 151 17.46 19.18 -1.28
C ASP A 151 18.42 18.43 -0.34
N ILE A 152 18.45 18.80 0.94
CA ILE A 152 19.32 18.15 1.92
C ILE A 152 18.97 16.68 2.13
N LEU A 153 17.68 16.32 2.04
CA LEU A 153 17.23 14.94 2.25
C LEU A 153 17.50 14.09 1.02
N ASP A 154 17.47 14.67 -0.18
CA ASP A 154 17.96 13.98 -1.38
C ASP A 154 19.46 13.67 -1.27
N LYS A 155 20.27 14.64 -0.83
CA LYS A 155 21.69 14.42 -0.56
C LYS A 155 21.91 13.39 0.55
N ALA A 156 21.11 13.44 1.62
CA ALA A 156 21.19 12.49 2.73
C ALA A 156 20.92 11.06 2.25
N LYS A 157 19.91 10.87 1.39
CA LYS A 157 19.55 9.59 0.78
C LYS A 157 20.69 9.01 -0.04
N ASP A 158 21.29 9.82 -0.91
CA ASP A 158 22.40 9.39 -1.77
C ASP A 158 23.65 9.06 -0.95
N PHE A 159 24.00 9.93 0.01
CA PHE A 159 25.15 9.75 0.90
C PHE A 159 25.03 8.49 1.75
N SER A 160 23.96 8.36 2.53
CA SER A 160 23.73 7.20 3.40
C SER A 160 23.56 5.92 2.60
N GLY A 161 22.84 5.96 1.47
CA GLY A 161 22.65 4.82 0.59
C GLY A 161 23.95 4.31 -0.03
N GLN A 162 24.86 5.21 -0.41
CA GLN A 162 26.18 4.83 -0.93
C GLN A 162 27.06 4.24 0.17
N TYR A 163 27.10 4.88 1.35
CA TYR A 163 27.82 4.37 2.51
C TYR A 163 27.39 2.94 2.88
N LEU A 164 26.08 2.70 2.98
CA LEU A 164 25.52 1.40 3.31
C LEU A 164 25.88 0.33 2.27
N LYS A 165 25.85 0.66 0.97
CA LYS A 165 26.29 -0.25 -0.11
C LYS A 165 27.77 -0.59 -0.02
N ASP A 166 28.60 0.35 0.38
CA ASP A 166 30.03 0.10 0.55
C ASP A 166 30.31 -0.73 1.80
N MET A 167 29.59 -0.49 2.90
CA MET A 167 29.63 -1.34 4.09
C MET A 167 29.25 -2.79 3.81
N MET A 168 28.24 -3.04 2.95
CA MET A 168 27.86 -4.39 2.54
C MET A 168 28.98 -5.18 1.85
N LYS A 169 29.95 -4.49 1.22
CA LYS A 169 31.09 -5.15 0.56
C LYS A 169 32.16 -5.61 1.55
N HIS A 170 32.19 -5.04 2.75
CA HIS A 170 33.23 -5.23 3.75
C HIS A 170 32.72 -5.87 5.05
N SER A 171 31.40 -5.99 5.24
CA SER A 171 30.81 -6.55 6.45
C SER A 171 30.99 -8.07 6.51
N GLU A 172 31.64 -8.54 7.57
CA GLU A 172 31.76 -9.97 7.90
C GLU A 172 30.57 -10.47 8.74
N GLU A 173 29.82 -9.55 9.38
CA GLU A 173 28.71 -9.89 10.24
C GLU A 173 27.40 -10.05 9.45
N ARG A 174 26.90 -11.29 9.43
CA ARG A 174 25.69 -11.65 8.68
C ARG A 174 24.45 -10.84 9.06
N GLN A 175 24.21 -10.61 10.35
CA GLN A 175 23.01 -9.90 10.80
C GLN A 175 23.01 -8.43 10.35
N THR A 176 24.16 -7.76 10.49
CA THR A 176 24.36 -6.39 10.00
C THR A 176 24.20 -6.32 8.49
N TRP A 177 24.79 -7.26 7.74
CA TRP A 177 24.60 -7.33 6.28
C TRP A 177 23.14 -7.53 5.88
N GLU A 178 22.44 -8.48 6.52
CA GLU A 178 21.02 -8.76 6.26
C GLU A 178 20.16 -7.52 6.54
N HIS A 179 20.48 -6.79 7.61
CA HIS A 179 19.78 -5.57 7.96
C HIS A 179 20.00 -4.45 6.93
N ILE A 180 21.25 -4.20 6.55
CA ILE A 180 21.57 -3.20 5.52
C ILE A 180 20.93 -3.57 4.18
N SER A 181 21.04 -4.84 3.78
CA SER A 181 20.44 -5.36 2.54
C SER A 181 18.93 -5.15 2.54
N HIS A 182 18.27 -5.47 3.65
CA HIS A 182 16.83 -5.30 3.79
C HIS A 182 16.43 -3.82 3.70
N THR A 183 17.08 -2.93 4.44
CA THR A 183 16.74 -1.50 4.46
C THR A 183 16.95 -0.83 3.10
N LEU A 184 18.07 -1.11 2.42
CA LEU A 184 18.33 -0.60 1.06
C LEU A 184 17.32 -1.13 0.04
N LYS A 185 16.87 -2.38 0.21
CA LYS A 185 15.88 -2.98 -0.70
C LYS A 185 14.47 -2.52 -0.37
N TYR A 186 14.09 -2.41 0.89
CA TYR A 186 12.74 -2.12 1.37
C TYR A 186 12.77 -1.00 2.42
N PRO A 187 13.03 0.26 2.01
CA PRO A 187 12.93 1.39 2.92
C PRO A 187 11.51 1.44 3.50
N PHE A 188 11.39 1.55 4.82
CA PHE A 188 10.14 1.38 5.56
C PHE A 188 9.03 2.27 5.02
N HIS A 189 9.32 3.55 4.79
CA HIS A 189 8.32 4.53 4.37
C HIS A 189 7.67 4.23 3.01
N THR A 190 8.37 3.50 2.14
CA THR A 190 7.89 3.15 0.78
C THR A 190 7.55 1.67 0.61
N SER A 191 7.58 0.91 1.69
CA SER A 191 7.38 -0.54 1.68
C SER A 191 6.12 -0.95 2.43
N VAL A 192 5.53 -2.08 2.03
CA VAL A 192 4.34 -2.63 2.69
C VAL A 192 4.74 -3.33 3.98
N ILE A 193 4.44 -2.69 5.12
CA ILE A 193 4.84 -3.11 6.47
C ILE A 193 4.55 -4.59 6.74
N ARG A 194 3.30 -5.02 6.48
CA ARG A 194 2.85 -6.39 6.80
C ARG A 194 3.66 -7.48 6.08
N HIS A 195 4.22 -7.21 4.89
CA HIS A 195 5.07 -8.17 4.17
C HIS A 195 6.43 -8.41 4.85
N HIS A 196 6.84 -7.53 5.76
CA HIS A 196 8.11 -7.59 6.46
C HIS A 196 7.95 -7.84 7.97
N SER A 197 6.73 -8.10 8.43
CA SER A 197 6.39 -8.31 9.85
C SER A 197 7.21 -9.42 10.52
N GLU A 198 7.42 -10.56 9.87
CA GLU A 198 8.26 -11.65 10.41
C GLU A 198 9.73 -11.26 10.53
N TYR A 199 10.24 -10.51 9.55
CA TYR A 199 11.59 -9.97 9.60
C TYR A 199 11.74 -8.98 10.76
N HIS A 200 10.77 -8.08 10.95
CA HIS A 200 10.76 -7.14 12.06
C HIS A 200 10.63 -7.85 13.41
N LEU A 201 9.78 -8.86 13.53
CA LEU A 201 9.65 -9.66 14.76
C LEU A 201 10.98 -10.32 15.13
N ASN A 202 11.68 -10.92 14.16
CA ASN A 202 13.00 -11.50 14.38
C ASN A 202 14.07 -10.44 14.69
N ARG A 203 14.00 -9.27 14.06
CA ARG A 203 14.93 -8.17 14.28
C ARG A 203 14.87 -7.65 15.71
N TYR A 204 13.67 -7.45 16.24
CA TYR A 204 13.51 -6.86 17.56
C TYR A 204 13.56 -7.90 18.69
N ARG A 205 13.45 -9.21 18.37
CA ARG A 205 13.49 -10.28 19.37
C ARG A 205 14.71 -10.17 20.29
N GLY A 206 14.46 -10.08 21.59
CA GLY A 206 15.50 -9.98 22.62
C GLY A 206 16.19 -8.62 22.73
N GLY A 207 15.74 -7.60 21.99
CA GLY A 207 16.22 -6.21 22.10
C GLY A 207 15.67 -5.49 23.34
N SER A 208 16.28 -4.36 23.72
CA SER A 208 15.90 -3.58 24.91
C SER A 208 14.45 -3.11 24.90
N CYS A 209 13.93 -2.73 23.72
CA CYS A 209 12.55 -2.28 23.56
C CYS A 209 11.51 -3.42 23.51
N MET A 210 11.92 -4.67 23.24
CA MET A 210 11.01 -5.82 23.14
C MET A 210 10.91 -6.58 24.45
N ASN A 211 10.04 -6.11 25.32
CA ASN A 211 9.62 -6.93 26.45
C ASN A 211 8.74 -8.12 25.99
N LYS A 212 8.60 -9.10 26.87
CA LYS A 212 7.80 -10.31 26.60
C LYS A 212 6.35 -10.00 26.20
N ALA A 213 5.73 -8.98 26.79
CA ALA A 213 4.35 -8.61 26.49
C ALA A 213 4.21 -8.07 25.06
N LEU A 214 5.17 -7.27 24.58
CA LEU A 214 5.18 -6.73 23.22
C LEU A 214 5.41 -7.84 22.18
N GLU A 215 6.34 -8.77 22.44
CA GLU A 215 6.58 -9.92 21.55
C GLU A 215 5.34 -10.83 21.42
N GLU A 216 4.70 -11.14 22.56
CA GLU A 216 3.47 -11.93 22.58
C GLU A 216 2.32 -11.20 21.88
N LEU A 217 2.15 -9.89 22.13
CA LEU A 217 1.13 -9.09 21.47
C LEU A 217 1.32 -9.09 19.95
N ALA A 218 2.54 -8.83 19.46
CA ALA A 218 2.83 -8.80 18.03
C ALA A 218 2.54 -10.17 17.37
N SER A 219 2.88 -11.26 18.06
CA SER A 219 2.64 -12.62 17.57
C SER A 219 1.15 -12.97 17.51
N LEU A 220 0.39 -12.63 18.57
CA LEU A 220 -1.05 -12.82 18.62
C LEU A 220 -1.77 -11.97 17.55
N ASP A 221 -1.36 -10.71 17.39
CA ASP A 221 -1.91 -9.79 16.39
C ASP A 221 -1.72 -10.33 14.97
N LEU A 222 -0.50 -10.75 14.64
CA LEU A 222 -0.17 -11.29 13.33
C LEU A 222 -1.08 -12.48 12.98
N ASN A 223 -1.32 -13.39 13.93
CA ASN A 223 -2.19 -14.55 13.73
C ASN A 223 -3.67 -14.17 13.62
N MET A 224 -4.14 -13.23 14.46
CA MET A 224 -5.51 -12.71 14.41
C MET A 224 -5.80 -12.08 13.04
N VAL A 225 -4.92 -11.17 12.60
CA VAL A 225 -5.07 -10.45 11.32
C VAL A 225 -4.97 -11.41 10.13
N ARG A 226 -4.04 -12.39 10.16
CA ARG A 226 -3.97 -13.44 9.13
C ARG A 226 -5.28 -14.20 9.01
N SER A 227 -5.86 -14.65 10.13
CA SER A 227 -7.15 -15.35 10.15
C SER A 227 -8.29 -14.48 9.62
N LEU A 228 -8.29 -13.18 9.96
CA LEU A 228 -9.27 -12.22 9.45
C LEU A 228 -9.18 -12.09 7.93
N HIS A 229 -7.98 -11.89 7.37
CA HIS A 229 -7.78 -11.79 5.93
C HIS A 229 -8.20 -13.08 5.20
N GLN A 230 -7.92 -14.26 5.75
CA GLN A 230 -8.39 -15.53 5.18
C GLN A 230 -9.93 -15.58 5.07
N LYS A 231 -10.65 -15.11 6.10
CA LYS A 231 -12.12 -15.03 6.07
C LYS A 231 -12.63 -14.00 5.04
N GLU A 232 -11.95 -12.87 4.92
CA GLU A 232 -12.25 -11.84 3.93
C GLU A 232 -12.06 -12.35 2.49
N VAL A 233 -10.95 -13.04 2.22
CA VAL A 233 -10.67 -13.67 0.93
C VAL A 233 -11.76 -14.69 0.57
N GLN A 234 -12.23 -15.50 1.53
CA GLN A 234 -13.34 -16.42 1.29
C GLN A 234 -14.64 -15.68 0.95
N ALA A 235 -14.92 -14.56 1.64
CA ALA A 235 -16.10 -13.75 1.37
C ALA A 235 -16.05 -13.12 -0.03
N VAL A 236 -14.89 -12.54 -0.41
CA VAL A 236 -14.65 -11.99 -1.75
C VAL A 236 -14.77 -13.09 -2.82
N SER A 237 -14.19 -14.25 -2.59
CA SER A 237 -14.23 -15.36 -3.55
C SER A 237 -15.65 -15.87 -3.78
N ARG A 238 -16.45 -15.99 -2.71
CA ARG A 238 -17.88 -16.35 -2.79
C ARG A 238 -18.66 -15.30 -3.57
N TRP A 239 -18.52 -14.02 -3.20
CA TRP A 239 -19.15 -12.92 -3.92
C TRP A 239 -18.81 -12.92 -5.41
N TRP A 240 -17.53 -13.05 -5.76
CA TRP A 240 -17.09 -13.05 -7.16
C TRP A 240 -17.67 -14.21 -7.96
N LYS A 241 -17.72 -15.41 -7.35
CA LYS A 241 -18.34 -16.60 -7.95
C LYS A 241 -19.84 -16.41 -8.16
N ASP A 242 -20.54 -15.87 -7.18
CA ASP A 242 -21.99 -15.63 -7.24
C ASP A 242 -22.34 -14.55 -8.27
N LEU A 243 -21.46 -13.56 -8.46
CA LEU A 243 -21.61 -12.52 -9.47
C LEU A 243 -21.55 -13.08 -10.90
N GLY A 244 -20.81 -14.17 -11.13
CA GLY A 244 -20.82 -14.90 -12.41
C GLY A 244 -20.10 -14.22 -13.59
N LEU A 245 -19.40 -13.10 -13.35
CA LEU A 245 -18.76 -12.34 -14.43
C LEU A 245 -17.64 -13.11 -15.12
N ALA A 246 -16.86 -13.92 -14.40
CA ALA A 246 -15.78 -14.70 -15.00
C ALA A 246 -16.27 -15.72 -16.06
N GLN A 247 -17.51 -16.20 -15.94
CA GLN A 247 -18.10 -17.13 -16.90
C GLN A 247 -18.60 -16.43 -18.16
N GLU A 248 -19.17 -15.23 -18.02
CA GLU A 248 -19.69 -14.41 -19.13
C GLU A 248 -18.55 -13.68 -19.87
N LEU A 249 -17.56 -13.17 -19.14
CA LEU A 249 -16.45 -12.34 -19.64
C LEU A 249 -15.13 -13.12 -19.70
N LYS A 250 -15.10 -14.22 -20.46
CA LYS A 250 -13.94 -15.14 -20.52
C LYS A 250 -12.64 -14.51 -21.04
N PHE A 251 -12.72 -13.35 -21.69
CA PHE A 251 -11.55 -12.61 -22.17
C PHE A 251 -10.87 -11.83 -21.04
N ALA A 252 -11.61 -11.47 -19.99
CA ALA A 252 -11.12 -10.60 -18.92
C ALA A 252 -10.34 -11.40 -17.86
N ARG A 253 -9.52 -10.68 -17.09
CA ARG A 253 -8.76 -11.23 -15.97
C ARG A 253 -9.70 -11.73 -14.86
N ASP A 254 -9.34 -12.87 -14.27
CA ASP A 254 -10.06 -13.52 -13.16
C ASP A 254 -9.10 -13.66 -11.96
N GLU A 255 -8.87 -12.55 -11.26
CA GLU A 255 -7.84 -12.45 -10.22
C GLU A 255 -8.38 -11.84 -8.90
N PRO A 256 -9.46 -12.39 -8.29
CA PRO A 256 -10.11 -11.79 -7.11
C PRO A 256 -9.19 -11.59 -5.91
N LEU A 257 -8.20 -12.47 -5.73
CA LEU A 257 -7.21 -12.31 -4.67
C LEU A 257 -6.27 -11.10 -4.91
N LYS A 258 -5.86 -10.89 -6.16
CA LYS A 258 -5.02 -9.75 -6.54
C LYS A 258 -5.77 -8.44 -6.35
N TRP A 259 -7.06 -8.42 -6.65
CA TRP A 259 -7.92 -7.27 -6.42
C TRP A 259 -8.09 -6.99 -4.93
N PHE A 260 -8.21 -8.02 -4.09
CA PHE A 260 -8.30 -7.90 -2.64
C PHE A 260 -6.99 -7.43 -1.97
N MET A 261 -5.82 -7.70 -2.56
CA MET A 261 -4.54 -7.24 -2.02
C MET A 261 -4.45 -5.71 -1.90
N TRP A 262 -5.10 -4.97 -2.80
CA TRP A 262 -5.13 -3.51 -2.76
C TRP A 262 -5.77 -2.95 -1.48
N PRO A 263 -7.04 -3.25 -1.15
CA PRO A 263 -7.65 -2.77 0.09
C PRO A 263 -7.00 -3.39 1.33
N MET A 264 -6.48 -4.62 1.25
CA MET A 264 -5.72 -5.25 2.34
C MET A 264 -4.51 -4.40 2.75
N VAL A 265 -3.78 -3.86 1.79
CA VAL A 265 -2.63 -2.99 2.08
C VAL A 265 -3.06 -1.56 2.39
N ALA A 266 -4.03 -1.01 1.66
CA ALA A 266 -4.50 0.35 1.86
C ALA A 266 -5.09 0.56 3.27
N LEU A 267 -5.81 -0.44 3.78
CA LEU A 267 -6.52 -0.39 5.06
C LEU A 267 -6.02 -1.52 5.99
N PRO A 268 -4.80 -1.39 6.56
CA PRO A 268 -4.15 -2.47 7.31
C PRO A 268 -4.75 -2.71 8.70
N ASP A 269 -5.57 -1.78 9.20
CA ASP A 269 -6.23 -1.88 10.49
C ASP A 269 -7.39 -2.90 10.45
N PRO A 270 -7.44 -3.90 11.35
CA PRO A 270 -8.49 -4.92 11.37
C PRO A 270 -9.92 -4.38 11.44
N ARG A 271 -10.12 -3.20 12.04
CA ARG A 271 -11.43 -2.52 12.15
C ARG A 271 -12.07 -2.26 10.78
N PHE A 272 -11.28 -2.14 9.72
CA PHE A 272 -11.77 -1.90 8.36
C PHE A 272 -12.11 -3.15 7.54
N SER A 273 -12.31 -4.30 8.19
CA SER A 273 -12.63 -5.58 7.53
C SER A 273 -13.73 -5.48 6.48
N ARG A 274 -14.88 -4.91 6.85
CA ARG A 274 -16.01 -4.73 5.93
C ARG A 274 -15.64 -3.80 4.78
N CYS A 275 -14.93 -2.70 5.05
CA CYS A 275 -14.50 -1.76 4.02
C CYS A 275 -13.58 -2.44 3.00
N ARG A 276 -12.68 -3.34 3.43
CA ARG A 276 -11.80 -4.07 2.50
C ARG A 276 -12.58 -4.96 1.53
N ILE A 277 -13.57 -5.70 2.03
CA ILE A 277 -14.45 -6.52 1.20
C ILE A 277 -15.23 -5.64 0.20
N GLU A 278 -15.86 -4.55 0.68
CA GLU A 278 -16.66 -3.68 -0.17
C GLU A 278 -15.84 -2.94 -1.23
N ILE A 279 -14.62 -2.48 -0.89
CA ILE A 279 -13.70 -1.80 -1.84
C ILE A 279 -13.14 -2.76 -2.89
N THR A 280 -13.03 -4.06 -2.58
CA THR A 280 -12.58 -5.05 -3.56
C THR A 280 -13.53 -5.15 -4.75
N LYS A 281 -14.84 -4.95 -4.53
CA LYS A 281 -15.87 -5.04 -5.57
C LYS A 281 -15.68 -4.01 -6.71
N PRO A 282 -15.58 -2.69 -6.45
CA PRO A 282 -15.31 -1.72 -7.50
C PRO A 282 -13.91 -1.87 -8.11
N ILE A 283 -12.90 -2.33 -7.35
CA ILE A 283 -11.57 -2.63 -7.92
C ILE A 283 -11.67 -3.76 -8.95
N ALA A 284 -12.37 -4.84 -8.63
CA ALA A 284 -12.61 -5.95 -9.57
C ALA A 284 -13.25 -5.45 -10.86
N LEU A 285 -14.31 -4.64 -10.74
CA LEU A 285 -14.99 -4.06 -11.91
C LEU A 285 -14.09 -3.12 -12.71
N LEU A 286 -13.21 -2.36 -12.07
CA LEU A 286 -12.23 -1.52 -12.74
C LEU A 286 -11.32 -2.36 -13.66
N TYR A 287 -10.81 -3.49 -13.17
CA TYR A 287 -10.01 -4.41 -14.00
C TYR A 287 -10.80 -5.02 -15.16
N ILE A 288 -12.08 -5.35 -14.94
CA ILE A 288 -12.96 -5.85 -16.01
C ILE A 288 -13.23 -4.79 -17.07
N ILE A 289 -13.48 -3.54 -16.65
CA ILE A 289 -13.70 -2.42 -17.56
C ILE A 289 -12.41 -2.14 -18.34
N ASP A 290 -11.26 -2.11 -17.68
CA ASP A 290 -9.94 -2.00 -18.34
C ASP A 290 -9.76 -3.07 -19.44
N ASP A 291 -10.07 -4.34 -19.16
CA ASP A 291 -10.03 -5.40 -20.19
C ASP A 291 -11.05 -5.20 -21.32
N ILE A 292 -12.21 -4.60 -21.04
CA ILE A 292 -13.19 -4.25 -22.07
C ILE A 292 -12.61 -3.17 -22.99
N PHE A 293 -11.99 -2.12 -22.45
CA PHE A 293 -11.42 -1.03 -23.25
C PHE A 293 -10.17 -1.44 -24.02
N ASP A 294 -9.29 -2.26 -23.42
CA ASP A 294 -7.98 -2.56 -24.01
C ASP A 294 -7.97 -3.80 -24.92
N VAL A 295 -8.82 -4.80 -24.64
CA VAL A 295 -8.72 -6.12 -25.29
C VAL A 295 -9.91 -6.44 -26.19
N CYS A 296 -11.12 -6.03 -25.79
CA CYS A 296 -12.35 -6.60 -26.37
C CYS A 296 -13.20 -5.59 -27.17
N GLY A 297 -13.43 -4.40 -26.63
CA GLY A 297 -14.42 -3.46 -27.14
C GLY A 297 -13.99 -2.79 -28.44
N SER A 298 -14.91 -2.72 -29.41
CA SER A 298 -14.72 -1.85 -30.57
C SER A 298 -14.99 -0.39 -30.21
N LEU A 299 -14.41 0.55 -30.96
CA LEU A 299 -14.58 1.99 -30.70
C LEU A 299 -16.06 2.41 -30.58
N ASP A 300 -16.92 1.93 -31.48
CA ASP A 300 -18.36 2.26 -31.47
C ASP A 300 -19.05 1.72 -30.20
N GLU A 301 -18.72 0.49 -29.78
CA GLU A 301 -19.23 -0.09 -28.54
C GLU A 301 -18.74 0.66 -27.31
N LEU A 302 -17.45 1.06 -27.28
CA LEU A 302 -16.85 1.81 -26.18
C LEU A 302 -17.48 3.21 -26.05
N ILE A 303 -17.78 3.89 -27.16
CA ILE A 303 -18.50 5.17 -27.15
C ILE A 303 -19.88 5.00 -26.48
N LEU A 304 -20.64 3.97 -26.86
CA LEU A 304 -21.95 3.69 -26.25
C LEU A 304 -21.83 3.34 -24.77
N PHE A 305 -20.81 2.55 -24.40
CA PHE A 305 -20.56 2.16 -23.02
C PHE A 305 -20.20 3.37 -22.14
N THR A 306 -19.31 4.23 -22.61
CA THR A 306 -18.95 5.49 -21.93
C THR A 306 -20.17 6.40 -21.78
N GLN A 307 -21.00 6.54 -22.82
CA GLN A 307 -22.24 7.32 -22.72
C GLN A 307 -23.21 6.76 -21.67
N ALA A 308 -23.33 5.43 -21.56
CA ALA A 308 -24.16 4.79 -20.56
C ALA A 308 -23.62 5.00 -19.13
N ILE A 309 -22.29 4.98 -18.95
CA ILE A 309 -21.63 5.31 -17.67
C ILE A 309 -21.88 6.77 -17.31
N ASN A 310 -21.66 7.70 -18.24
CA ASN A 310 -21.80 9.14 -17.98
C ASN A 310 -23.23 9.54 -17.62
N ARG A 311 -24.24 8.90 -18.24
CA ARG A 311 -25.65 9.11 -17.88
C ARG A 311 -26.01 8.47 -16.53
N TRP A 312 -25.34 7.37 -16.18
CA TRP A 312 -25.58 6.62 -14.95
C TRP A 312 -27.05 6.20 -14.76
N ASP A 313 -27.72 5.81 -15.85
CA ASP A 313 -29.10 5.33 -15.86
C ASP A 313 -29.27 4.08 -16.73
N THR A 314 -30.40 3.38 -16.55
CA THR A 314 -30.64 2.10 -17.24
C THR A 314 -31.23 2.25 -18.64
N THR A 315 -31.42 3.46 -19.16
CA THR A 315 -32.14 3.71 -20.41
C THR A 315 -31.36 3.28 -21.64
N MET A 316 -30.03 3.42 -21.60
CA MET A 316 -29.12 3.10 -22.71
C MET A 316 -28.63 1.64 -22.66
N ILE A 317 -29.03 0.86 -21.66
CA ILE A 317 -28.57 -0.53 -21.51
C ILE A 317 -28.95 -1.35 -22.74
N ASP A 318 -30.12 -1.10 -23.33
CA ASP A 318 -30.58 -1.90 -24.45
C ASP A 318 -29.73 -1.75 -25.71
N SER A 319 -29.05 -0.62 -25.87
CA SER A 319 -28.10 -0.37 -26.97
C SER A 319 -26.73 -1.04 -26.80
N LEU A 320 -26.39 -1.55 -25.62
CA LEU A 320 -25.08 -2.16 -25.39
C LEU A 320 -25.03 -3.62 -25.86
N PRO A 321 -23.86 -4.14 -26.27
CA PRO A 321 -23.65 -5.58 -26.44
C PRO A 321 -23.91 -6.35 -25.14
N ARG A 322 -24.32 -7.62 -25.24
CA ARG A 322 -24.68 -8.45 -24.06
C ARG A 322 -23.60 -8.44 -22.96
N TYR A 323 -22.33 -8.57 -23.33
CA TYR A 323 -21.23 -8.62 -22.36
C TYR A 323 -21.06 -7.28 -21.61
N MET A 324 -21.18 -6.15 -22.32
CA MET A 324 -21.16 -4.81 -21.72
C MET A 324 -22.39 -4.55 -20.85
N LYS A 325 -23.59 -5.04 -21.24
CA LYS A 325 -24.80 -4.95 -20.40
C LYS A 325 -24.58 -5.62 -19.05
N ILE A 326 -24.00 -6.83 -19.06
CA ILE A 326 -23.75 -7.61 -17.85
C ILE A 326 -22.73 -6.88 -16.95
N CYS A 327 -21.65 -6.36 -17.54
CA CYS A 327 -20.67 -5.56 -16.81
C CYS A 327 -21.29 -4.28 -16.20
N TYR A 328 -22.03 -3.51 -17.02
CA TYR A 328 -22.71 -2.28 -16.60
C TYR A 328 -23.69 -2.52 -15.46
N MET A 329 -24.56 -3.53 -15.59
CA MET A 329 -25.52 -3.87 -14.54
C MET A 329 -24.83 -4.29 -13.24
N SER A 330 -23.71 -5.00 -13.33
CA SER A 330 -22.90 -5.35 -12.16
C SER A 330 -22.35 -4.10 -11.48
N LEU A 331 -21.74 -3.19 -12.26
CA LEU A 331 -21.25 -1.89 -11.77
C LEU A 331 -22.34 -1.05 -11.12
N TYR A 332 -23.47 -0.90 -11.79
CA TYR A 332 -24.61 -0.15 -11.30
C TYR A 332 -25.14 -0.72 -9.98
N ASN A 333 -25.38 -2.04 -9.92
CA ASN A 333 -25.92 -2.69 -8.73
C ASN A 333 -24.96 -2.60 -7.54
N ILE A 334 -23.68 -2.89 -7.73
CA ILE A 334 -22.66 -2.84 -6.68
C ILE A 334 -22.51 -1.42 -6.13
N THR A 335 -22.47 -0.42 -7.02
CA THR A 335 -22.33 0.98 -6.60
C THR A 335 -23.54 1.44 -5.81
N ASN A 336 -24.75 1.08 -6.22
CA ASN A 336 -25.98 1.38 -5.47
C ASN A 336 -26.04 0.63 -4.14
N GLU A 337 -25.56 -0.62 -4.08
CA GLU A 337 -25.44 -1.40 -2.82
C GLU A 337 -24.53 -0.66 -1.82
N ILE A 338 -23.34 -0.25 -2.27
CA ILE A 338 -22.38 0.51 -1.46
C ILE A 338 -22.97 1.86 -1.03
N ALA A 339 -23.61 2.57 -1.94
CA ALA A 339 -24.24 3.86 -1.64
C ALA A 339 -25.35 3.73 -0.59
N TYR A 340 -26.16 2.67 -0.67
CA TYR A 340 -27.17 2.37 0.33
C TYR A 340 -26.55 2.08 1.70
N TYR A 341 -25.43 1.34 1.75
CA TYR A 341 -24.71 1.12 3.01
C TYR A 341 -24.18 2.44 3.60
N VAL A 342 -23.53 3.29 2.79
CA VAL A 342 -23.04 4.59 3.24
C VAL A 342 -24.17 5.46 3.77
N PHE A 343 -25.32 5.47 3.08
CA PHE A 343 -26.51 6.19 3.53
C PHE A 343 -27.04 5.63 4.86
N LYS A 344 -27.09 4.32 5.02
CA LYS A 344 -27.57 3.67 6.24
C LYS A 344 -26.67 3.94 7.45
N GLU A 345 -25.35 3.92 7.26
CA GLU A 345 -24.37 4.08 8.34
C GLU A 345 -24.09 5.56 8.67
N HIS A 346 -24.10 6.45 7.67
CA HIS A 346 -23.63 7.84 7.79
C HIS A 346 -24.67 8.90 7.45
N GLY A 347 -25.86 8.53 6.95
CA GLY A 347 -26.97 9.45 6.70
C GLY A 347 -26.87 10.28 5.43
N TRP A 348 -25.89 10.05 4.55
CA TRP A 348 -25.73 10.77 3.28
C TRP A 348 -25.54 9.80 2.10
N ASN A 349 -26.07 10.17 0.93
CA ASN A 349 -25.99 9.35 -0.28
C ASN A 349 -24.79 9.78 -1.16
N PRO A 350 -23.82 8.91 -1.42
CA PRO A 350 -22.62 9.25 -2.18
C PRO A 350 -22.82 9.34 -3.70
N ILE A 351 -23.93 8.87 -4.27
CA ILE A 351 -24.12 8.77 -5.73
C ILE A 351 -23.95 10.13 -6.41
N GLY A 352 -24.49 11.21 -5.83
CA GLY A 352 -24.38 12.55 -6.42
C GLY A 352 -22.94 13.09 -6.43
N SER A 353 -22.05 12.58 -5.58
CA SER A 353 -20.62 12.92 -5.59
C SER A 353 -19.84 12.10 -6.62
N ILE A 354 -20.29 10.88 -6.93
CA ILE A 354 -19.71 10.03 -7.98
C ILE A 354 -19.95 10.64 -9.37
N GLN A 355 -21.15 11.18 -9.61
CA GLN A 355 -21.52 11.80 -10.89
C GLN A 355 -20.77 13.12 -11.21
N ARG A 356 -20.23 13.79 -10.19
CA ARG A 356 -19.51 15.08 -10.34
C ARG A 356 -17.98 14.92 -10.49
N ALA A 357 -17.45 13.71 -10.33
CA ALA A 357 -16.00 13.49 -10.26
C ALA A 357 -15.30 13.48 -11.64
N ASP A 358 -16.06 13.57 -12.73
CA ASP A 358 -15.60 13.25 -14.09
C ASP A 358 -15.43 14.47 -15.02
N GLU A 359 -15.61 15.70 -14.51
CA GLU A 359 -15.82 16.85 -15.41
C GLU A 359 -14.58 17.38 -16.14
N ASN A 360 -13.34 16.90 -15.92
CA ASN A 360 -12.14 17.46 -16.60
C ASN A 360 -10.92 16.50 -16.69
N GLN A 361 -11.09 15.21 -17.03
CA GLN A 361 -9.95 14.30 -17.19
C GLN A 361 -9.71 13.91 -18.66
N ASP A 362 -8.67 14.51 -19.27
CA ASP A 362 -8.14 14.07 -20.56
C ASP A 362 -7.16 12.91 -20.33
N GLY A 363 -7.57 11.68 -20.65
CA GLY A 363 -6.72 10.49 -20.62
C GLY A 363 -6.13 10.21 -22.00
N PHE A 364 -4.82 10.01 -22.07
CA PHE A 364 -4.14 9.48 -23.26
C PHE A 364 -3.73 8.03 -23.00
N ASP A 365 -3.97 7.16 -23.98
CA ASP A 365 -3.57 5.76 -23.94
C ASP A 365 -2.10 5.60 -24.34
N GLY A 366 -1.36 4.76 -23.61
CA GLY A 366 -0.04 4.25 -23.98
C GLY A 366 1.12 4.57 -23.01
N SER A 367 2.25 3.90 -23.22
CA SER A 367 3.39 3.95 -22.31
C SER A 367 4.01 5.35 -22.28
N TYR A 368 3.99 6.01 -21.12
CA TYR A 368 4.60 7.34 -20.93
C TYR A 368 6.05 7.38 -21.42
N LEU A 369 6.81 6.32 -21.16
CA LEU A 369 8.22 6.23 -21.59
C LEU A 369 8.34 6.24 -23.12
N GLU A 370 7.40 5.63 -23.83
CA GLU A 370 7.42 5.58 -25.29
C GLU A 370 7.12 6.96 -25.88
N TYR A 371 6.10 7.65 -25.38
CA TYR A 371 5.79 9.02 -25.81
C TYR A 371 6.92 9.98 -25.48
N TYR A 372 7.47 9.90 -24.27
CA TYR A 372 8.60 10.74 -23.87
C TYR A 372 9.81 10.57 -24.79
N LEU A 373 10.13 9.34 -25.21
CA LEU A 373 11.21 9.07 -26.15
C LEU A 373 10.88 9.52 -27.59
N LYS A 374 9.61 9.41 -28.02
CA LYS A 374 9.16 9.94 -29.32
C LYS A 374 9.27 11.46 -29.39
N GLU A 375 8.92 12.15 -28.31
CA GLU A 375 9.04 13.61 -28.19
C GLU A 375 10.50 14.06 -28.03
N ASN A 376 11.37 13.18 -27.52
CA ASN A 376 12.78 13.46 -27.26
C ASN A 376 13.70 12.44 -27.96
N PRO A 377 13.78 12.44 -29.31
CA PRO A 377 14.45 11.39 -30.08
C PRO A 377 15.95 11.26 -29.83
N ASN A 378 16.58 12.28 -29.23
CA ASN A 378 18.00 12.27 -28.87
C ASN A 378 18.30 11.57 -27.53
N LEU A 379 17.27 11.19 -26.76
CA LEU A 379 17.45 10.53 -25.47
C LEU A 379 17.49 9.01 -25.60
N SER A 380 18.38 8.38 -24.84
CA SER A 380 18.39 6.93 -24.70
C SER A 380 17.23 6.45 -23.80
N SER A 381 16.84 5.18 -23.95
CA SER A 381 15.86 4.54 -23.05
C SER A 381 16.27 4.65 -21.57
N GLU A 382 17.57 4.58 -21.26
CA GLU A 382 18.09 4.75 -19.90
C GLU A 382 17.83 6.16 -19.35
N ASN A 383 18.03 7.19 -20.17
CA ASN A 383 17.71 8.56 -19.77
C ASN A 383 16.21 8.76 -19.56
N GLY A 384 15.37 8.14 -20.41
CA GLY A 384 13.92 8.12 -20.22
C GLY A 384 13.52 7.42 -18.91
N ARG A 385 14.13 6.28 -18.57
CA ARG A 385 13.89 5.59 -17.28
C ARG A 385 14.33 6.42 -16.08
N LYS A 386 15.47 7.10 -16.16
CA LYS A 386 15.92 8.04 -15.11
C LYS A 386 14.93 9.19 -14.92
N HIS A 387 14.37 9.72 -16.01
CA HIS A 387 13.32 10.73 -15.96
C HIS A 387 12.06 10.23 -15.25
N VAL A 388 11.56 9.04 -15.62
CA VAL A 388 10.40 8.41 -14.94
C VAL A 388 10.68 8.17 -13.46
N LYS A 389 11.88 7.69 -13.09
CA LYS A 389 12.27 7.52 -11.68
C LYS A 389 12.24 8.85 -10.91
N ARG A 390 12.67 9.94 -11.55
CA ARG A 390 12.60 11.28 -10.95
C ARG A 390 11.15 11.70 -10.73
N MET A 391 10.28 11.54 -11.73
CA MET A 391 8.85 11.84 -11.58
C MET A 391 8.19 11.06 -10.45
N ILE A 392 8.51 9.76 -10.32
CA ILE A 392 8.03 8.94 -9.20
C ILE A 392 8.54 9.52 -7.87
N SER A 393 9.81 9.89 -7.79
CA SER A 393 10.39 10.50 -6.59
C SER A 393 9.71 11.83 -6.23
N ASP A 394 9.40 12.67 -7.22
CA ASP A 394 8.73 13.95 -7.02
C ASP A 394 7.27 13.76 -6.61
N ALA A 395 6.58 12.76 -7.18
CA ALA A 395 5.24 12.38 -6.75
C ALA A 395 5.20 11.87 -5.31
N TRP A 396 6.21 11.10 -4.88
CA TRP A 396 6.36 10.70 -3.48
C TRP A 396 6.57 11.89 -2.54
N LYS A 397 7.37 12.89 -2.94
CA LYS A 397 7.53 14.13 -2.16
C LYS A 397 6.22 14.90 -2.04
N GLY A 398 5.45 14.99 -3.12
CA GLY A 398 4.10 15.56 -3.12
C GLY A 398 3.17 14.80 -2.16
N LEU A 399 3.14 13.46 -2.26
CA LEU A 399 2.34 12.62 -1.37
C LEU A 399 2.74 12.77 0.11
N ASN A 400 4.04 12.84 0.40
CA ASN A 400 4.53 13.08 1.75
C ASN A 400 4.00 14.40 2.30
N LYS A 401 4.07 15.47 1.50
CA LYS A 401 3.56 16.79 1.88
C LYS A 401 2.07 16.75 2.22
N GLU A 402 1.26 16.10 1.38
CA GLU A 402 -0.17 15.91 1.65
C GLU A 402 -0.41 15.03 2.89
N CYS A 403 0.44 14.05 3.18
CA CYS A 403 0.31 13.24 4.40
C CYS A 403 0.67 13.99 5.69
N PHE A 404 1.65 14.91 5.63
CA PHE A 404 1.99 15.78 6.76
C PHE A 404 0.93 16.85 7.02
N PHE A 405 0.29 17.33 5.96
CA PHE A 405 -0.72 18.39 5.99
C PHE A 405 -2.01 17.93 5.30
N PRO A 406 -2.76 16.98 5.89
CA PRO A 406 -3.82 16.25 5.19
C PRO A 406 -5.08 17.05 4.89
N GLU A 407 -5.20 18.31 5.31
CA GLU A 407 -6.38 19.15 5.06
C GLU A 407 -6.64 19.34 3.55
N PRO A 408 -7.87 19.09 3.04
CA PRO A 408 -9.13 18.90 3.77
C PRO A 408 -9.50 17.44 4.08
N PHE A 409 -8.61 16.48 3.84
CA PHE A 409 -8.84 15.05 4.03
C PHE A 409 -8.54 14.58 5.46
N SER A 410 -9.19 13.47 5.86
CA SER A 410 -8.87 12.82 7.13
C SER A 410 -7.51 12.13 7.10
N ARG A 411 -6.85 12.00 8.26
CA ARG A 411 -5.60 11.23 8.40
C ARG A 411 -5.73 9.78 7.95
N CYS A 412 -6.86 9.14 8.25
CA CYS A 412 -7.15 7.78 7.79
C CYS A 412 -7.15 7.70 6.26
N PHE A 413 -7.73 8.69 5.58
CA PHE A 413 -7.73 8.75 4.12
C PHE A 413 -6.33 9.00 3.57
N ALA A 414 -5.58 9.96 4.11
CA ALA A 414 -4.20 10.21 3.69
C ALA A 414 -3.32 8.95 3.85
N GLN A 415 -3.44 8.26 4.99
CA GLN A 415 -2.73 7.01 5.25
C GLN A 415 -3.12 5.90 4.27
N ALA A 416 -4.41 5.79 3.90
CA ALA A 416 -4.85 4.82 2.90
C ALA A 416 -4.25 5.09 1.51
N ASN A 417 -4.13 6.36 1.11
CA ASN A 417 -3.47 6.73 -0.14
C ASN A 417 -1.95 6.45 -0.10
N LEU A 418 -1.29 6.76 1.02
CA LEU A 418 0.12 6.42 1.25
C LEU A 418 0.36 4.91 1.11
N ASN A 419 -0.50 4.10 1.73
CA ASN A 419 -0.44 2.65 1.63
C ASN A 419 -0.76 2.15 0.22
N GLY A 420 -1.70 2.78 -0.49
CA GLY A 420 -1.94 2.52 -1.91
C GLY A 420 -0.69 2.74 -2.77
N ALA A 421 0.05 3.83 -2.54
CA ALA A 421 1.32 4.08 -3.23
C ALA A 421 2.40 3.03 -2.88
N ARG A 422 2.49 2.58 -1.62
CA ARG A 422 3.37 1.46 -1.22
C ARG A 422 3.01 0.16 -1.98
N MET A 423 1.72 -0.07 -2.22
CA MET A 423 1.25 -1.25 -2.92
C MET A 423 1.66 -1.30 -4.39
N VAL A 424 1.84 -0.15 -5.05
CA VAL A 424 2.31 -0.08 -6.44
C VAL A 424 3.64 -0.83 -6.59
N ARG A 425 4.56 -0.62 -5.66
CA ARG A 425 5.87 -1.29 -5.70
C ARG A 425 5.72 -2.80 -5.58
N VAL A 426 4.77 -3.28 -4.80
CA VAL A 426 4.47 -4.71 -4.72
C VAL A 426 3.90 -5.18 -6.04
N MET A 427 2.82 -4.57 -6.51
CA MET A 427 2.06 -5.03 -7.67
C MET A 427 2.87 -5.03 -8.97
N TYR A 428 3.78 -4.08 -9.08
CA TYR A 428 4.57 -3.81 -10.28
C TYR A 428 6.08 -3.92 -10.02
N ASP A 429 6.52 -4.69 -9.01
CA ASP A 429 7.94 -5.02 -8.89
C ASP A 429 8.33 -5.94 -10.06
N TYR A 430 9.43 -5.60 -10.72
CA TYR A 430 9.94 -6.38 -11.84
C TYR A 430 11.24 -7.05 -11.42
N ASP A 431 11.44 -8.31 -11.81
CA ASP A 431 12.73 -8.96 -11.64
C ASP A 431 13.79 -8.32 -12.54
N GLY A 432 15.06 -8.73 -12.39
CA GLY A 432 16.16 -8.24 -13.23
C GLY A 432 15.94 -8.47 -14.73
N ASP A 433 15.03 -9.38 -15.09
CA ASP A 433 14.65 -9.72 -16.47
C ASP A 433 13.37 -8.97 -16.93
N HIS A 434 12.94 -7.96 -16.18
CA HIS A 434 11.77 -7.12 -16.48
C HIS A 434 10.45 -7.90 -16.56
N ARG A 435 10.34 -9.02 -15.84
CA ARG A 435 9.09 -9.76 -15.65
C ARG A 435 8.46 -9.32 -14.34
N LEU A 436 7.14 -9.12 -14.35
CA LEU A 436 6.38 -8.90 -13.12
C LEU A 436 6.70 -10.05 -12.15
N LEU A 437 7.13 -9.72 -10.93
CA LEU A 437 7.36 -10.73 -9.91
C LEU A 437 6.06 -11.49 -9.68
N ASP A 438 6.17 -12.83 -9.63
CA ASP A 438 5.05 -13.68 -9.26
C ASP A 438 4.71 -13.42 -7.78
N HIS A 439 3.57 -12.76 -7.52
CA HIS A 439 3.04 -12.48 -6.19
C HIS A 439 2.64 -13.75 -5.43
N LYS A 440 2.85 -14.93 -6.03
CA LYS A 440 2.62 -16.25 -5.47
C LYS A 440 3.10 -16.40 -4.02
N LYS A 441 4.24 -15.84 -3.61
CA LYS A 441 4.65 -15.92 -2.19
C LYS A 441 3.72 -15.18 -1.23
N GLN A 442 3.23 -14.00 -1.62
CA GLN A 442 2.31 -13.18 -0.81
C GLN A 442 0.91 -13.77 -0.85
N VAL A 443 0.48 -14.21 -2.04
CA VAL A 443 -0.73 -14.99 -2.24
C VAL A 443 -0.69 -16.24 -1.36
N ASP A 444 0.38 -17.03 -1.40
CA ASP A 444 0.55 -18.27 -0.62
C ASP A 444 0.60 -17.98 0.89
N SER A 445 1.12 -16.84 1.35
CA SER A 445 1.03 -16.43 2.77
C SER A 445 -0.39 -16.06 3.23
N LEU A 446 -1.30 -15.77 2.30
CA LEU A 446 -2.73 -15.62 2.57
C LEU A 446 -3.49 -16.95 2.43
N ARG A 447 -2.85 -17.99 1.87
CA ARG A 447 -3.44 -19.33 1.68
C ARG A 447 -3.24 -20.26 2.88
N ASN A 448 -2.09 -20.16 3.53
CA ASN A 448 -1.71 -20.93 4.73
C ASN A 448 -1.89 -20.09 5.99
#